data_AF-A0A8D8BCP4-F1
#
_entry.id   AF-A0A8D8BCP4-F1
#
_cell.length_a   1.000
_cell.length_b   1.000
_cell.length_c   1.000
_cell.angle_alpha   90.00
_cell.angle_beta   90.00
_cell.angle_gamma   90.00
#
_symmetry.space_group_name_H-M   'P 1'
#
loop_
_entity.id
_entity.type
_entity.pdbx_description
1 polymer ?
#
loop_
_entity_poly.entity_id
_entity_poly.type
_entity_poly.pdbx_seq_one_letter_code
_entity_poly.pdbx_strand_id
1 'polypeptide(L)'
;ICQTLANLFALTICSSHHPQKPSRKRRNTPPPTPRRKQKQSHVLIRVFWCIGSVARQNNNACCKKVTMSRRVELSQLVELQRQPDHIRNICILAHVDHGKTTLADSLIASNGIISQRLAGKLRYLDSRPDEQERQITMKSSSIALQYEGHLVNLIDSPGHVDFSSEVSTAIRLCDGAIIVVDVVEGVCPQTRICLRQAYQEKLETVLLLNKLDRLVLEKRMDAAEAYRHLTQVLEQVNAVVGNIFASDVLAKEVISTKDQISALEDTDDSRIYYTPANGNVVFGSALDGWGFTLKTFAKMYQDKLGVPLDQLEQGMWGDYFYSPKKKTIEKGAYEKGRKPLFVQLVLDNLWNIYDLVDNRDPDKLKSISEKLGIPQTARDLKHADIRIPIRNLLSQWLPIDSSLLALILQIVPNPRQIPESKAEKLLCSRMEDFRTFPAQTQALKQDILKCDSAAPNLIVFI
;
A
#
# COMPACT_ATOMS: atom_id res chain seq x y z
N ILE A 1 -11.96 -35.66 -46.02
CA ILE A 1 -12.32 -36.51 -47.18
C ILE A 1 -11.77 -37.90 -46.88
N CYS A 2 -12.46 -38.92 -46.39
CA CYS A 2 -13.84 -39.24 -45.99
C CYS A 2 -13.70 -40.16 -44.74
N GLN A 3 -14.23 -39.85 -43.56
CA GLN A 3 -15.60 -40.09 -43.10
C GLN A 3 -16.01 -41.59 -43.09
N THR A 4 -15.87 -42.18 -41.89
CA THR A 4 -16.86 -43.03 -41.18
C THR A 4 -17.10 -44.48 -41.62
N LEU A 5 -16.91 -45.41 -40.68
CA LEU A 5 -17.69 -46.64 -40.41
C LEU A 5 -17.17 -47.21 -39.06
N ALA A 6 -17.72 -46.81 -37.92
CA ALA A 6 -18.89 -47.36 -37.23
C ALA A 6 -18.68 -48.77 -36.62
N ASN A 7 -18.67 -48.79 -35.27
CA ASN A 7 -19.19 -49.81 -34.35
C ASN A 7 -19.01 -51.29 -34.71
N LEU A 8 -18.17 -52.02 -33.96
CA LEU A 8 -18.46 -53.40 -33.53
C LEU A 8 -17.46 -53.83 -32.44
N PHE A 9 -17.88 -54.77 -31.59
CA PHE A 9 -17.15 -55.49 -30.52
C PHE A 9 -17.52 -55.16 -29.07
N ALA A 10 -18.74 -55.55 -28.73
CA ALA A 10 -19.02 -56.21 -27.45
C ALA A 10 -18.94 -57.74 -27.64
N LEU A 11 -18.23 -58.39 -26.71
CA LEU A 11 -18.45 -59.74 -26.14
C LEU A 11 -18.74 -60.93 -27.07
N THR A 12 -17.90 -61.98 -27.00
CA THR A 12 -18.18 -63.43 -26.72
C THR A 12 -16.78 -64.13 -26.86
N ILE A 13 -16.27 -65.06 -26.05
CA ILE A 13 -16.61 -66.47 -25.73
C ILE A 13 -15.60 -66.90 -24.63
N CYS A 14 -15.99 -67.29 -23.42
CA CYS A 14 -16.52 -68.59 -22.98
C CYS A 14 -15.45 -69.69 -22.76
N SER A 15 -15.30 -70.13 -21.50
CA SER A 15 -14.93 -71.48 -21.01
C SER A 15 -14.42 -71.36 -19.56
N SER A 16 -14.86 -72.09 -18.53
CA SER A 16 -15.90 -73.10 -18.36
C SER A 16 -16.06 -73.40 -16.85
N HIS A 17 -17.29 -73.77 -16.47
CA HIS A 17 -17.73 -74.61 -15.34
C HIS A 17 -17.61 -74.22 -13.84
N HIS A 18 -18.74 -73.69 -13.32
CA HIS A 18 -19.67 -74.29 -12.33
C HIS A 18 -19.24 -74.64 -10.86
N PRO A 19 -20.18 -74.81 -9.91
CA PRO A 19 -20.44 -73.85 -8.82
C PRO A 19 -20.31 -74.43 -7.39
N GLN A 20 -20.32 -73.59 -6.34
CA GLN A 20 -20.97 -73.89 -5.04
C GLN A 20 -20.94 -72.67 -4.08
N LYS A 21 -22.12 -72.31 -3.53
CA LYS A 21 -22.32 -71.59 -2.24
C LYS A 21 -22.76 -72.67 -1.20
N PRO A 22 -22.88 -72.44 0.14
CA PRO A 22 -22.85 -71.18 0.92
C PRO A 22 -22.09 -71.26 2.29
N SER A 23 -22.01 -70.14 3.03
CA SER A 23 -22.40 -70.00 4.46
C SER A 23 -21.50 -69.08 5.31
N ARG A 24 -22.16 -68.49 6.33
CA ARG A 24 -21.81 -67.33 7.16
C ARG A 24 -20.65 -67.58 8.15
N LYS A 25 -19.93 -66.50 8.52
CA LYS A 25 -19.56 -66.18 9.92
C LYS A 25 -19.22 -64.69 10.09
N ARG A 26 -19.78 -64.09 11.17
CA ARG A 26 -19.58 -62.73 11.69
C ARG A 26 -18.34 -62.66 12.60
N ARG A 27 -17.70 -61.48 12.66
CA ARG A 27 -16.91 -60.80 13.74
C ARG A 27 -15.91 -59.87 13.04
N ASN A 28 -15.54 -58.65 13.44
CA ASN A 28 -15.91 -57.63 14.41
C ASN A 28 -15.23 -56.32 13.90
N THR A 29 -15.83 -55.16 14.14
CA THR A 29 -15.47 -53.79 13.67
C THR A 29 -14.23 -53.16 14.34
N PRO A 30 -13.71 -52.01 13.86
CA PRO A 30 -14.09 -50.69 14.42
C PRO A 30 -14.38 -49.57 13.36
N PRO A 31 -14.93 -48.39 13.77
CA PRO A 31 -15.85 -47.57 12.98
C PRO A 31 -15.18 -46.44 12.14
N PRO A 32 -15.93 -45.78 11.22
CA PRO A 32 -15.40 -44.69 10.40
C PRO A 32 -15.39 -43.35 11.15
N THR A 33 -14.32 -42.58 10.94
CA THR A 33 -14.18 -41.18 11.38
C THR A 33 -15.16 -40.26 10.61
N PRO A 34 -15.77 -39.25 11.25
CA PRO A 34 -16.77 -38.41 10.60
C PRO A 34 -16.11 -37.35 9.71
N ARG A 35 -16.43 -37.39 8.41
CA ARG A 35 -16.19 -36.29 7.46
C ARG A 35 -17.00 -35.05 7.89
N ARG A 36 -16.37 -34.11 8.60
CA ARG A 36 -16.83 -32.70 8.68
C ARG A 36 -16.09 -31.87 7.63
N LYS A 37 -16.52 -31.99 6.37
CA LYS A 37 -16.19 -31.03 5.30
C LYS A 37 -17.45 -30.79 4.46
N GLN A 38 -18.29 -29.86 4.90
CA GLN A 38 -19.32 -29.19 4.10
C GLN A 38 -20.12 -28.27 5.04
N LYS A 39 -19.69 -27.02 5.21
CA LYS A 39 -20.53 -25.91 5.72
C LYS A 39 -19.86 -24.53 5.65
N GLN A 40 -18.54 -24.43 5.45
CA GLN A 40 -17.85 -23.14 5.25
C GLN A 40 -17.91 -22.62 3.80
N SER A 41 -18.12 -23.49 2.81
CA SER A 41 -18.24 -23.10 1.40
C SER A 41 -19.49 -22.28 1.05
N HIS A 42 -20.54 -22.34 1.88
CA HIS A 42 -21.77 -21.56 1.66
C HIS A 42 -21.66 -20.08 2.10
N VAL A 43 -20.66 -19.72 2.91
CA VAL A 43 -20.42 -18.32 3.28
C VAL A 43 -19.63 -17.61 2.19
N LEU A 44 -18.62 -18.26 1.59
CA LEU A 44 -17.82 -17.71 0.49
C LEU A 44 -18.67 -17.36 -0.76
N ILE A 45 -19.65 -18.22 -1.09
CA ILE A 45 -20.53 -18.03 -2.26
C ILE A 45 -21.58 -16.94 -2.00
N ARG A 46 -22.03 -16.73 -0.75
CA ARG A 46 -22.93 -15.64 -0.37
C ARG A 46 -22.23 -14.28 -0.33
N VAL A 47 -20.96 -14.25 0.06
CA VAL A 47 -20.12 -13.04 -0.05
C VAL A 47 -19.97 -12.64 -1.52
N PHE A 48 -19.79 -13.61 -2.43
CA PHE A 48 -19.70 -13.40 -3.88
C PHE A 48 -20.99 -12.90 -4.56
N TRP A 49 -22.17 -13.28 -4.09
CA TRP A 49 -23.45 -12.86 -4.68
C TRP A 49 -23.83 -11.41 -4.34
N CYS A 50 -23.37 -10.89 -3.19
CA CYS A 50 -23.66 -9.52 -2.75
C CYS A 50 -22.62 -8.46 -3.17
N ILE A 51 -21.41 -8.86 -3.59
CA ILE A 51 -20.40 -7.92 -4.12
C ILE A 51 -20.95 -7.18 -5.36
N GLY A 52 -21.68 -7.89 -6.24
CA GLY A 52 -22.24 -7.32 -7.48
C GLY A 52 -23.39 -6.32 -7.31
N SER A 53 -24.19 -6.42 -6.24
CA SER A 53 -25.29 -5.45 -6.02
C SER A 53 -24.80 -4.13 -5.40
N VAL A 54 -23.76 -4.17 -4.56
CA VAL A 54 -23.23 -2.98 -3.88
C VAL A 54 -22.22 -2.22 -4.75
N ALA A 55 -21.45 -2.91 -5.62
CA ALA A 55 -20.66 -2.22 -6.65
C ALA A 55 -21.53 -1.34 -7.55
N ARG A 56 -22.77 -1.76 -7.87
CA ARG A 56 -23.74 -0.92 -8.60
C ARG A 56 -24.24 0.30 -7.82
N GLN A 57 -24.38 0.21 -6.50
CA GLN A 57 -24.89 1.33 -5.67
C GLN A 57 -23.78 2.32 -5.27
N ASN A 58 -22.60 1.83 -4.87
CA ASN A 58 -21.47 2.71 -4.53
C ASN A 58 -20.74 3.27 -5.76
N ASN A 59 -20.78 2.63 -6.94
CA ASN A 59 -20.25 3.27 -8.16
C ASN A 59 -21.11 4.46 -8.60
N ASN A 60 -22.39 4.54 -8.22
CA ASN A 60 -23.20 5.71 -8.55
C ASN A 60 -22.88 6.95 -7.71
N ALA A 61 -22.21 6.81 -6.55
CA ALA A 61 -21.76 7.93 -5.71
C ALA A 61 -20.23 8.13 -5.77
N CYS A 62 -19.46 7.05 -5.82
CA CYS A 62 -17.99 7.04 -5.89
C CYS A 62 -17.48 7.11 -7.33
N CYS A 63 -18.05 6.37 -8.31
CA CYS A 63 -17.60 6.45 -9.71
C CYS A 63 -18.19 7.64 -10.48
N LYS A 64 -19.32 8.24 -10.08
CA LYS A 64 -19.80 9.47 -10.75
C LYS A 64 -18.84 10.67 -10.60
N LYS A 65 -17.86 10.61 -9.68
CA LYS A 65 -16.81 11.63 -9.53
C LYS A 65 -15.43 11.22 -10.03
N VAL A 66 -15.20 9.95 -10.40
CA VAL A 66 -13.83 9.42 -10.66
C VAL A 66 -13.51 9.24 -12.15
N THR A 67 -14.49 9.34 -13.04
CA THR A 67 -14.27 9.32 -14.50
C THR A 67 -14.46 10.69 -15.15
N MET A 68 -13.76 11.71 -14.64
CA MET A 68 -13.34 12.82 -15.48
C MET A 68 -11.83 12.75 -15.61
N SER A 69 -11.35 12.78 -16.84
CA SER A 69 -9.94 13.01 -17.18
C SER A 69 -9.48 14.26 -16.42
N ARG A 70 -8.82 14.08 -15.26
CA ARG A 70 -8.26 15.16 -14.45
C ARG A 70 -7.06 15.75 -15.20
N ARG A 71 -7.32 16.51 -16.26
CA ARG A 71 -6.31 17.44 -16.75
C ARG A 71 -6.33 18.61 -15.79
N VAL A 72 -5.25 18.72 -15.04
CA VAL A 72 -5.03 19.83 -14.14
C VAL A 72 -4.81 21.09 -14.97
N GLU A 73 -5.67 22.09 -14.81
CA GLU A 73 -5.47 23.39 -15.45
C GLU A 73 -4.40 24.19 -14.70
N LEU A 74 -3.51 24.86 -15.45
CA LEU A 74 -2.43 25.67 -14.87
C LEU A 74 -2.96 26.81 -14.00
N SER A 75 -4.11 27.39 -14.34
CA SER A 75 -4.78 28.44 -13.57
C SER A 75 -5.10 27.98 -12.14
N GLN A 76 -5.64 26.78 -12.00
CA GLN A 76 -6.00 26.19 -10.71
C GLN A 76 -4.76 25.90 -9.86
N LEU A 77 -3.66 25.44 -10.48
CA LEU A 77 -2.39 25.22 -9.77
C LEU A 77 -1.84 26.51 -9.18
N VAL A 78 -1.85 27.60 -9.96
CA VAL A 78 -1.37 28.91 -9.49
C VAL A 78 -2.21 29.43 -8.32
N GLU A 79 -3.53 29.22 -8.36
CA GLU A 79 -4.42 29.63 -7.27
C GLU A 79 -4.16 28.83 -5.99
N LEU A 80 -4.00 27.51 -6.10
CA LEU A 80 -3.66 26.65 -4.97
C LEU A 80 -2.26 26.95 -4.41
N GLN A 81 -1.30 27.30 -5.26
CA GLN A 81 0.05 27.66 -4.84
C GLN A 81 0.10 28.95 -4.01
N ARG A 82 -0.90 29.84 -4.15
CA ARG A 82 -1.01 31.04 -3.31
C ARG A 82 -1.49 30.73 -1.89
N GLN A 83 -2.07 29.56 -1.66
CA GLN A 83 -2.65 29.17 -0.37
C GLN A 83 -1.76 28.11 0.30
N PRO A 84 -0.86 28.50 1.23
CA PRO A 84 0.09 27.57 1.84
C PRO A 84 -0.60 26.44 2.62
N ASP A 85 -1.82 26.65 3.09
CA ASP A 85 -2.62 25.65 3.81
C ASP A 85 -2.98 24.42 2.96
N HIS A 86 -3.06 24.59 1.65
CA HIS A 86 -3.39 23.52 0.69
C HIS A 86 -2.17 22.85 0.06
N ILE A 87 -0.95 23.26 0.44
CA ILE A 87 0.30 22.70 -0.08
C ILE A 87 0.77 21.57 0.83
N ARG A 88 1.29 20.48 0.25
CA ARG A 88 2.02 19.43 0.96
C ARG A 88 3.30 19.10 0.20
N ASN A 89 4.44 19.23 0.87
CA ASN A 89 5.74 18.88 0.31
C ASN A 89 6.13 17.49 0.77
N ILE A 90 6.31 16.57 -0.18
CA ILE A 90 6.62 15.16 0.11
C ILE A 90 7.84 14.71 -0.67
N CYS A 91 8.66 13.85 -0.06
CA CYS A 91 9.68 13.08 -0.77
C CYS A 91 9.35 11.59 -0.81
N ILE A 92 9.78 10.89 -1.86
CA ILE A 92 9.81 9.42 -1.84
C ILE A 92 11.21 8.96 -1.46
N LEU A 93 11.30 8.16 -0.40
CA LEU A 93 12.53 7.54 0.08
C LEU A 93 12.43 6.03 -0.10
N ALA A 94 13.41 5.45 -0.76
CA ALA A 94 13.42 4.03 -1.05
C ALA A 94 14.85 3.52 -1.26
N HIS A 95 15.04 2.22 -1.05
CA HIS A 95 16.22 1.56 -1.57
C HIS A 95 16.17 1.49 -3.11
N VAL A 96 17.33 1.23 -3.72
CA VAL A 96 17.45 0.96 -5.16
C VAL A 96 16.49 -0.18 -5.53
N ASP A 97 15.82 -0.05 -6.67
CA ASP A 97 14.88 -1.03 -7.21
C ASP A 97 13.65 -1.37 -6.34
N HIS A 98 13.37 -0.68 -5.24
CA HIS A 98 12.12 -0.85 -4.48
C HIS A 98 10.87 -0.29 -5.20
N GLY A 99 11.01 0.27 -6.41
CA GLY A 99 9.90 0.74 -7.25
C GLY A 99 9.52 2.19 -7.03
N LYS A 100 10.44 3.03 -6.55
CA LYS A 100 10.27 4.49 -6.38
C LYS A 100 9.84 5.18 -7.68
N THR A 101 10.61 5.01 -8.76
CA THR A 101 10.33 5.66 -10.05
C THR A 101 9.01 5.17 -10.64
N THR A 102 8.69 3.88 -10.48
CA THR A 102 7.41 3.31 -10.91
C THR A 102 6.22 3.89 -10.12
N LEU A 103 6.40 4.14 -8.81
CA LEU A 103 5.40 4.80 -7.98
C LEU A 103 5.20 6.25 -8.42
N ALA A 104 6.28 7.00 -8.63
CA ALA A 104 6.23 8.38 -9.11
C ALA A 104 5.50 8.47 -10.45
N ASP A 105 5.84 7.60 -11.42
CA ASP A 105 5.15 7.53 -12.71
C ASP A 105 3.64 7.23 -12.55
N SER A 106 3.26 6.34 -11.63
CA SER A 106 1.85 6.00 -11.38
C SER A 106 1.07 7.22 -10.85
N LEU A 107 1.68 8.01 -9.97
CA LEU A 107 1.10 9.25 -9.45
C LEU A 107 0.96 10.31 -10.56
N ILE A 108 1.97 10.45 -11.42
CA ILE A 108 1.96 11.38 -12.55
C ILE A 108 0.89 10.98 -13.58
N ALA A 109 0.71 9.68 -13.81
CA ALA A 109 -0.30 9.16 -14.73
C ALA A 109 -1.73 9.41 -14.24
N SER A 110 -1.96 9.34 -12.92
CA SER A 110 -3.26 9.64 -12.32
C SER A 110 -3.67 11.11 -12.49
N ASN A 111 -2.69 12.01 -12.52
CA ASN A 111 -2.87 13.45 -12.74
C ASN A 111 -2.99 13.83 -14.23
N GLY A 112 -3.05 12.83 -15.13
CA GLY A 112 -3.25 13.04 -16.56
C GLY A 112 -2.07 13.69 -17.30
N ILE A 113 -0.90 13.79 -16.67
CA ILE A 113 0.33 14.34 -17.26
C ILE A 113 0.91 13.32 -18.25
N ILE A 114 0.93 12.04 -17.87
CA ILE A 114 1.32 10.93 -18.74
C ILE A 114 0.16 9.96 -18.93
N SER A 115 0.20 9.17 -20.01
CA SER A 115 -0.77 8.10 -20.19
C SER A 115 -0.51 6.94 -19.23
N GLN A 116 -1.58 6.35 -18.69
CA GLN A 116 -1.53 5.16 -17.81
C GLN A 116 -0.81 3.95 -18.45
N ARG A 117 -0.76 3.89 -19.78
CA ARG A 117 -0.05 2.80 -20.49
C ARG A 117 1.47 2.96 -20.46
N LEU A 118 1.94 4.21 -20.43
CA LEU A 118 3.37 4.58 -20.39
C LEU A 118 3.92 4.66 -18.96
N ALA A 119 3.03 4.75 -17.96
CA ALA A 119 3.38 4.74 -16.55
C ALA A 119 4.23 3.51 -16.18
N GLY A 120 5.35 3.75 -15.49
CA GLY A 120 6.28 2.73 -14.99
C GLY A 120 7.30 2.26 -16.03
N LYS A 121 7.12 2.59 -17.31
CA LYS A 121 8.08 2.29 -18.39
C LYS A 121 8.90 3.50 -18.81
N LEU A 122 8.27 4.68 -18.82
CA LEU A 122 8.89 5.90 -19.30
C LEU A 122 9.91 6.49 -18.30
N ARG A 123 9.70 6.28 -16.99
CA ARG A 123 10.50 6.92 -15.93
C ARG A 123 10.58 8.43 -16.13
N TYR A 124 9.42 9.08 -16.06
CA TYR A 124 9.24 10.46 -16.52
C TYR A 124 10.18 11.48 -15.82
N LEU A 125 10.50 11.24 -14.54
CA LEU A 125 11.36 12.12 -13.75
C LEU A 125 12.86 11.94 -14.03
N ASP A 126 13.25 10.79 -14.59
CA ASP A 126 14.62 10.48 -15.01
C ASP A 126 14.85 11.06 -16.43
N SER A 127 14.94 12.40 -16.50
CA SER A 127 15.03 13.12 -17.79
C SER A 127 16.44 13.09 -18.41
N ARG A 128 17.48 12.82 -17.61
CA ARG A 128 18.86 12.89 -18.08
C ARG A 128 19.25 11.59 -18.81
N PRO A 129 20.04 11.66 -19.90
CA PRO A 129 20.37 10.47 -20.70
C PRO A 129 21.19 9.44 -19.91
N ASP A 130 22.05 9.89 -19.00
CA ASP A 130 22.84 9.04 -18.11
C ASP A 130 21.98 8.30 -17.08
N GLU A 131 20.86 8.89 -16.64
CA GLU A 131 19.89 8.24 -15.76
C GLU A 131 19.11 7.15 -16.48
N GLN A 132 18.70 7.42 -17.72
CA GLN A 132 17.98 6.44 -18.55
C GLN A 132 18.86 5.25 -18.93
N GLU A 133 20.13 5.50 -19.26
CA GLU A 133 21.08 4.46 -19.66
C GLU A 133 21.44 3.55 -18.47
N ARG A 134 21.65 4.14 -17.27
CA ARG A 134 21.97 3.39 -16.05
C ARG A 134 20.74 2.86 -15.31
N GLN A 135 19.55 3.32 -15.66
CA GLN A 135 18.30 2.99 -15.00
C GLN A 135 18.30 3.30 -13.48
N ILE A 136 18.98 4.36 -13.09
CA ILE A 136 19.01 4.85 -11.70
C ILE A 136 18.73 6.35 -11.68
N THR A 137 17.94 6.79 -10.70
CA THR A 137 17.76 8.22 -10.43
C THR A 137 19.04 8.76 -9.79
N MET A 138 19.66 9.75 -10.43
CA MET A 138 20.88 10.40 -9.94
C MET A 138 20.57 11.79 -9.39
N LYS A 139 19.59 12.49 -9.98
CA LYS A 139 19.17 13.84 -9.59
C LYS A 139 17.77 13.88 -9.02
N SER A 140 17.57 14.76 -8.05
CA SER A 140 16.26 15.01 -7.47
C SER A 140 15.44 15.87 -8.42
N SER A 141 14.30 15.34 -8.85
CA SER A 141 13.32 16.04 -9.68
C SER A 141 12.07 16.31 -8.86
N SER A 142 11.41 17.44 -9.11
CA SER A 142 10.15 17.78 -8.44
C SER A 142 8.99 17.89 -9.43
N ILE A 143 7.80 17.49 -9.00
CA ILE A 143 6.57 17.60 -9.77
C ILE A 143 5.41 18.00 -8.87
N ALA A 144 4.54 18.88 -9.38
CA ALA A 144 3.31 19.28 -8.72
C ALA A 144 2.16 18.37 -9.13
N LEU A 145 1.47 17.79 -8.14
CA LEU A 145 0.29 16.94 -8.32
C LEU A 145 -0.92 17.61 -7.65
N GLN A 146 -2.10 17.45 -8.23
CA GLN A 146 -3.34 18.01 -7.66
C GLN A 146 -4.24 16.87 -7.16
N TYR A 147 -4.67 16.97 -5.90
CA TYR A 147 -5.60 16.00 -5.32
C TYR A 147 -6.61 16.70 -4.42
N GLU A 148 -7.90 16.56 -4.71
CA GLU A 148 -9.01 17.09 -3.90
C GLU A 148 -8.82 18.56 -3.46
N GLY A 149 -8.40 19.42 -4.40
CA GLY A 149 -8.18 20.85 -4.11
C GLY A 149 -6.89 21.15 -3.33
N HIS A 150 -6.00 20.18 -3.17
CA HIS A 150 -4.68 20.34 -2.55
C HIS A 150 -3.57 20.18 -3.61
N LEU A 151 -2.48 20.90 -3.38
CA LEU A 151 -1.26 20.84 -4.17
C LEU A 151 -0.23 19.97 -3.44
N VAL A 152 0.14 18.85 -4.05
CA VAL A 152 1.17 17.95 -3.52
C VAL A 152 2.42 18.10 -4.36
N ASN A 153 3.46 18.71 -3.78
CA ASN A 153 4.77 18.82 -4.39
C ASN A 153 5.54 17.54 -4.07
N LEU A 154 5.71 16.70 -5.09
CA LEU A 154 6.43 15.45 -5.00
C LEU A 154 7.88 15.65 -5.42
N ILE A 155 8.81 15.38 -4.51
CA ILE A 155 10.25 15.34 -4.79
C ILE A 155 10.68 13.86 -4.89
N ASP A 156 11.19 13.49 -6.04
CA ASP A 156 11.75 12.17 -6.27
C ASP A 156 13.23 12.18 -5.89
N SER A 157 13.59 11.52 -4.79
CA SER A 157 14.97 11.47 -4.30
C SER A 157 15.73 10.28 -4.90
N PRO A 158 17.06 10.34 -5.04
CA PRO A 158 17.82 9.19 -5.52
C PRO A 158 17.86 8.06 -4.47
N GLY A 159 17.77 6.80 -4.91
CA GLY A 159 17.81 5.62 -4.00
C GLY A 159 19.20 5.04 -3.76
N HIS A 160 20.20 5.50 -4.52
CA HIS A 160 21.57 4.96 -4.49
C HIS A 160 22.40 5.61 -3.38
N VAL A 161 23.27 4.83 -2.75
CA VAL A 161 24.08 5.26 -1.58
C VAL A 161 25.03 6.41 -1.91
N ASP A 162 25.57 6.42 -3.13
CA ASP A 162 26.51 7.45 -3.61
C ASP A 162 25.88 8.85 -3.67
N PHE A 163 24.54 8.94 -3.76
CA PHE A 163 23.80 10.20 -3.85
C PHE A 163 23.13 10.59 -2.53
N SER A 164 23.63 10.07 -1.41
CA SER A 164 23.08 10.35 -0.07
C SER A 164 23.08 11.84 0.32
N SER A 165 23.98 12.66 -0.22
CA SER A 165 23.98 14.11 -0.04
C SER A 165 22.71 14.74 -0.65
N GLU A 166 22.32 14.28 -1.83
CA GLU A 166 21.15 14.77 -2.55
C GLU A 166 19.85 14.31 -1.88
N VAL A 167 19.80 13.08 -1.36
CA VAL A 167 18.71 12.61 -0.50
C VAL A 167 18.55 13.49 0.74
N SER A 168 19.65 13.84 1.40
CA SER A 168 19.60 14.69 2.59
C SER A 168 19.06 16.08 2.28
N THR A 169 19.40 16.66 1.13
CA THR A 169 18.87 17.97 0.70
C THR A 169 17.38 17.87 0.40
N ALA A 170 16.94 16.83 -0.32
CA ALA A 170 15.53 16.61 -0.65
C ALA A 170 14.65 16.43 0.61
N ILE A 171 15.13 15.68 1.61
CA ILE A 171 14.43 15.47 2.89
C ILE A 171 14.23 16.79 3.64
N ARG A 172 15.23 17.68 3.65
CA ARG A 172 15.14 18.98 4.36
C ARG A 172 14.08 19.91 3.77
N LEU A 173 13.85 19.83 2.46
CA LEU A 173 12.84 20.61 1.76
C LEU A 173 11.40 20.09 1.97
N CYS A 174 11.24 18.82 2.35
CA CYS A 174 9.93 18.18 2.45
C CYS A 174 9.39 18.21 3.87
N ASP A 175 8.06 18.17 4.01
CA ASP A 175 7.36 18.12 5.31
C ASP A 175 6.96 16.70 5.70
N GLY A 176 6.78 15.84 4.69
CA GLY A 176 6.58 14.41 4.89
C GLY A 176 7.41 13.56 3.93
N ALA A 177 7.47 12.26 4.22
CA ALA A 177 8.16 11.29 3.37
C ALA A 177 7.34 10.01 3.18
N ILE A 178 7.41 9.45 1.98
CA ILE A 178 6.89 8.10 1.69
C ILE A 178 8.07 7.15 1.73
N ILE A 179 8.05 6.21 2.67
CA ILE A 179 9.04 5.14 2.78
C ILE A 179 8.55 3.95 1.96
N VAL A 180 9.27 3.58 0.89
CA VAL A 180 8.92 2.45 0.03
C VAL A 180 9.77 1.23 0.38
N VAL A 181 9.09 0.16 0.77
CA VAL A 181 9.72 -1.13 1.14
C VAL A 181 9.20 -2.22 0.22
N ASP A 182 10.09 -2.94 -0.45
CA ASP A 182 9.74 -4.16 -1.18
C ASP A 182 9.40 -5.26 -0.17
N VAL A 183 8.22 -5.85 -0.30
CA VAL A 183 7.78 -6.92 0.60
C VAL A 183 8.61 -8.20 0.42
N VAL A 184 9.21 -8.44 -0.75
CA VAL A 184 10.05 -9.64 -0.99
C VAL A 184 11.42 -9.52 -0.33
N GLU A 185 12.04 -8.35 -0.43
CA GLU A 185 13.39 -8.10 0.10
C GLU A 185 13.35 -7.69 1.58
N GLY A 186 12.29 -7.00 2.00
CA GLY A 186 12.13 -6.50 3.35
C GLY A 186 12.98 -5.25 3.61
N VAL A 187 13.50 -5.13 4.83
CA VAL A 187 14.21 -3.91 5.25
C VAL A 187 15.71 -3.99 4.94
N CYS A 188 16.09 -3.33 3.84
CA CYS A 188 17.47 -3.21 3.39
C CYS A 188 18.28 -2.14 4.19
N PRO A 189 19.63 -2.19 4.17
CA PRO A 189 20.48 -1.21 4.87
C PRO A 189 20.20 0.25 4.50
N GLN A 190 19.94 0.54 3.22
CA GLN A 190 19.61 1.88 2.73
C GLN A 190 18.27 2.37 3.29
N THR A 191 17.29 1.49 3.43
CA THR A 191 16.00 1.81 4.07
C THR A 191 16.22 2.27 5.51
N ARG A 192 17.17 1.66 6.25
CA ARG A 192 17.51 2.08 7.62
C ARG A 192 18.12 3.48 7.65
N ILE A 193 18.96 3.81 6.67
CA ILE A 193 19.55 5.15 6.53
C ILE A 193 18.46 6.18 6.22
N CYS A 194 17.56 5.86 5.28
CA CYS A 194 16.44 6.74 4.93
C CYS A 194 15.52 7.00 6.13
N LEU A 195 15.14 5.95 6.88
CA LEU A 195 14.35 6.08 8.10
C LEU A 195 15.05 6.93 9.16
N ARG A 196 16.37 6.75 9.33
CA ARG A 196 17.17 7.57 10.24
C ARG A 196 17.19 9.04 9.81
N GLN A 197 17.37 9.32 8.52
CA GLN A 197 17.37 10.70 8.01
C GLN A 197 15.99 11.36 8.17
N ALA A 198 14.92 10.64 7.85
CA ALA A 198 13.55 11.14 8.03
C ALA A 198 13.25 11.43 9.51
N TYR A 199 13.66 10.55 10.43
CA TYR A 199 13.53 10.76 11.87
C TYR A 199 14.35 11.98 12.36
N GLN A 200 15.61 12.11 11.91
CA GLN A 200 16.48 13.23 12.29
C GLN A 200 15.92 14.59 11.85
N GLU A 201 15.30 14.66 10.67
CA GLU A 201 14.67 15.87 10.15
C GLU A 201 13.20 16.03 10.62
N LYS A 202 12.73 15.14 11.51
CA LYS A 202 11.38 15.14 12.10
C LYS A 202 10.26 15.20 11.05
N LEU A 203 10.39 14.39 10.01
CA LEU A 203 9.35 14.27 8.99
C LEU A 203 8.23 13.33 9.42
N GLU A 204 7.01 13.67 9.04
CA GLU A 204 5.89 12.73 9.13
C GLU A 204 6.01 11.71 7.99
N THR A 205 5.97 10.42 8.33
CA THR A 205 6.27 9.37 7.37
C THR A 205 5.12 8.42 7.13
N VAL A 206 4.96 8.01 5.88
CA VAL A 206 3.99 7.01 5.43
C VAL A 206 4.74 5.81 4.89
N LEU A 207 4.39 4.61 5.35
CA LEU A 207 5.00 3.37 4.87
C LEU A 207 4.19 2.79 3.71
N LEU A 208 4.85 2.60 2.56
CA LEU A 208 4.31 1.85 1.42
C LEU A 208 5.00 0.50 1.33
N LEU A 209 4.24 -0.57 1.56
CA LEU A 209 4.64 -1.93 1.27
C LEU A 209 4.35 -2.24 -0.20
N ASN A 210 5.41 -2.26 -1.00
CA ASN A 210 5.35 -2.38 -2.46
C ASN A 210 5.67 -3.82 -2.94
N LYS A 211 5.33 -4.09 -4.20
CA LYS A 211 5.56 -5.36 -4.91
C LYS A 211 4.86 -6.58 -4.30
N LEU A 212 3.66 -6.38 -3.76
CA LEU A 212 2.80 -7.47 -3.30
C LEU A 212 2.49 -8.52 -4.39
N ASP A 213 2.49 -8.11 -5.66
CA ASP A 213 2.32 -9.00 -6.82
C ASP A 213 3.38 -10.11 -6.88
N ARG A 214 4.61 -9.83 -6.44
CA ARG A 214 5.70 -10.81 -6.42
C ARG A 214 5.48 -11.93 -5.40
N LEU A 215 4.77 -11.66 -4.30
CA LEU A 215 4.43 -12.71 -3.33
C LEU A 215 3.52 -13.77 -3.95
N VAL A 216 2.61 -13.35 -4.83
CA VAL A 216 1.68 -14.23 -5.52
C VAL A 216 2.36 -14.90 -6.71
N LEU A 217 2.95 -14.11 -7.60
CA LEU A 217 3.44 -14.59 -8.90
C LEU A 217 4.80 -15.29 -8.80
N GLU A 218 5.74 -14.74 -8.03
CA GLU A 218 7.11 -15.27 -7.94
C GLU A 218 7.25 -16.27 -6.79
N LYS A 219 6.83 -15.87 -5.58
CA LYS A 219 6.99 -16.71 -4.37
C LYS A 219 5.89 -17.77 -4.21
N ARG A 220 4.74 -17.61 -4.89
CA ARG A 220 3.59 -18.54 -4.84
C ARG A 220 3.14 -18.89 -3.41
N MET A 221 3.14 -17.89 -2.53
CA MET A 221 2.67 -18.05 -1.15
C MET A 221 1.14 -18.12 -1.10
N ASP A 222 0.58 -18.87 -0.14
CA ASP A 222 -0.86 -18.77 0.16
C ASP A 222 -1.19 -17.42 0.83
N ALA A 223 -2.43 -16.95 0.71
CA ALA A 223 -2.88 -15.68 1.28
C ALA A 223 -2.63 -15.60 2.80
N ALA A 224 -2.76 -16.72 3.52
CA ALA A 224 -2.48 -16.79 4.95
C ALA A 224 -0.97 -16.74 5.30
N GLU A 225 -0.11 -17.26 4.41
CA GLU A 225 1.34 -17.17 4.54
C GLU A 225 1.83 -15.76 4.23
N ALA A 226 1.30 -15.16 3.17
CA ALA A 226 1.60 -13.79 2.79
C ALA A 226 1.23 -12.79 3.88
N TYR A 227 0.11 -13.00 4.60
CA TYR A 227 -0.24 -12.17 5.76
C TYR A 227 0.79 -12.24 6.89
N ARG A 228 1.28 -13.45 7.21
CA ARG A 228 2.35 -13.64 8.20
C ARG A 228 3.63 -12.95 7.76
N HIS A 229 3.99 -13.09 6.49
CA HIS A 229 5.17 -12.44 5.91
C HIS A 229 5.05 -10.91 5.95
N LEU A 230 3.91 -10.33 5.59
CA LEU A 230 3.65 -8.88 5.69
C LEU A 230 3.78 -8.37 7.12
N THR A 231 3.29 -9.15 8.10
CA THR A 231 3.42 -8.81 9.52
C THR A 231 4.88 -8.81 9.96
N GLN A 232 5.67 -9.80 9.52
CA GLN A 232 7.11 -9.85 9.79
C GLN A 232 7.87 -8.66 9.19
N VAL A 233 7.54 -8.26 7.96
CA VAL A 233 8.15 -7.07 7.33
C VAL A 233 7.82 -5.81 8.12
N LEU A 234 6.58 -5.65 8.58
CA LEU A 234 6.20 -4.51 9.44
C LEU A 234 6.94 -4.51 10.78
N GLU A 235 7.06 -5.66 11.43
CA GLU A 235 7.84 -5.83 12.66
C GLU A 235 9.30 -5.44 12.45
N GLN A 236 9.90 -5.82 11.32
CA GLN A 236 11.28 -5.43 10.97
C GLN A 236 11.43 -3.92 10.82
N VAL A 237 10.49 -3.24 10.15
CA VAL A 237 10.52 -1.77 10.01
C VAL A 237 10.39 -1.12 11.39
N ASN A 238 9.44 -1.56 12.21
CA ASN A 238 9.21 -1.01 13.55
C ASN A 238 10.39 -1.28 14.50
N ALA A 239 11.09 -2.41 14.36
CA ALA A 239 12.31 -2.68 15.12
C ALA A 239 13.43 -1.68 14.77
N VAL A 240 13.57 -1.31 13.50
CA VAL A 240 14.55 -0.30 13.07
C VAL A 240 14.19 1.08 13.64
N VAL A 241 12.91 1.47 13.55
CA VAL A 241 12.41 2.73 14.11
C VAL A 241 12.62 2.77 15.64
N GLY A 242 12.25 1.70 16.35
CA GLY A 242 12.44 1.59 17.80
C GLY A 242 13.91 1.71 18.20
N ASN A 243 14.83 1.11 17.44
CA ASN A 243 16.27 1.25 17.68
C ASN A 243 16.76 2.70 17.48
N ILE A 244 16.24 3.40 16.46
CA ILE A 244 16.58 4.81 16.22
C ILE A 244 16.07 5.69 17.36
N PHE A 245 14.83 5.46 17.78
CA PHE A 245 14.20 6.19 18.88
C PHE A 245 14.94 5.97 20.20
N ALA A 246 15.19 4.72 20.59
CA ALA A 246 15.94 4.38 21.80
C ALA A 246 17.33 5.02 21.81
N SER A 247 18.02 5.03 20.66
CA SER A 247 19.32 5.69 20.54
C SER A 247 19.26 7.20 20.74
N ASP A 248 18.18 7.85 20.32
CA ASP A 248 17.99 9.31 20.48
C ASP A 248 17.63 9.68 21.92
N VAL A 249 16.78 8.88 22.58
CA VAL A 249 16.46 9.06 24.00
C VAL A 249 17.72 8.92 24.86
N LEU A 250 18.47 7.84 24.68
CA LEU A 250 19.73 7.61 25.41
C LEU A 250 20.74 8.75 25.19
N ALA A 251 20.84 9.28 23.97
CA ALA A 251 21.74 10.39 23.67
C ALA A 251 21.35 11.68 24.42
N LYS A 252 20.05 11.93 24.61
CA LYS A 252 19.54 13.08 25.38
C LYS A 252 19.72 12.89 26.88
N GLU A 253 19.55 11.67 27.38
CA GLU A 253 19.72 11.34 28.80
C GLU A 253 21.16 11.51 29.30
N VAL A 254 22.17 11.24 28.46
CA VAL A 254 23.58 11.47 28.82
C VAL A 254 23.88 12.95 29.15
N ILE A 255 23.06 13.89 28.66
CA ILE A 255 23.21 15.32 28.92
C ILE A 255 22.48 15.73 30.23
N SER A 256 21.44 15.00 30.63
CA SER A 256 20.67 15.27 31.85
C SER A 256 21.18 14.43 33.00
N THR A 257 22.10 14.98 33.79
CA THR A 257 22.52 14.41 35.07
C THR A 257 21.40 14.54 36.10
N LYS A 258 20.41 13.64 36.07
CA LYS A 258 19.58 13.15 37.19
C LYS A 258 18.48 12.21 36.69
N ASP A 259 18.40 11.06 37.37
CA ASP A 259 17.33 10.04 37.35
C ASP A 259 17.19 9.15 36.10
N GLN A 260 17.95 8.05 36.12
CA GLN A 260 18.24 7.14 35.00
C GLN A 260 17.18 6.06 34.68
N ILE A 261 15.95 6.11 35.23
CA ILE A 261 15.01 4.96 35.07
C ILE A 261 13.58 5.38 34.68
N SER A 262 13.14 6.61 34.97
CA SER A 262 11.73 7.01 34.79
C SER A 262 11.42 7.81 33.52
N ALA A 263 12.42 8.22 32.73
CA ALA A 263 12.19 9.11 31.58
C ALA A 263 11.73 8.40 30.29
N LEU A 264 11.89 7.08 30.20
CA LEU A 264 11.44 6.26 29.06
C LEU A 264 9.92 6.00 29.07
N GLU A 265 9.25 6.14 30.22
CA GLU A 265 7.81 5.84 30.35
C GLU A 265 6.90 7.05 30.00
N ASP A 266 7.46 8.28 29.94
CA ASP A 266 6.69 9.52 29.78
C ASP A 266 6.70 10.12 28.35
N THR A 267 7.48 9.57 27.41
CA THR A 267 7.45 10.00 26.00
C THR A 267 6.41 9.24 25.17
N ASP A 268 5.47 9.97 24.58
CA ASP A 268 4.43 9.41 23.70
C ASP A 268 5.01 9.06 22.32
N ASP A 269 5.42 7.79 22.17
CA ASP A 269 6.07 7.28 20.96
C ASP A 269 5.07 6.74 19.93
N SER A 270 3.77 6.81 20.24
CA SER A 270 2.71 6.18 19.46
C SER A 270 2.63 6.66 18.01
N ARG A 271 3.12 7.88 17.75
CA ARG A 271 3.11 8.52 16.42
C ARG A 271 4.17 7.98 15.47
N ILE A 272 5.25 7.38 15.99
CA ILE A 272 6.42 7.02 15.19
C ILE A 272 6.27 5.60 14.60
N TYR A 273 5.52 4.72 15.27
CA TYR A 273 5.40 3.32 14.85
C TYR A 273 4.40 3.12 13.71
N TYR A 274 4.75 2.26 12.76
CA TYR A 274 3.88 1.90 11.65
C TYR A 274 2.88 0.81 12.08
N THR A 275 1.59 1.18 12.09
CA THR A 275 0.49 0.29 12.41
C THR A 275 -0.61 0.47 11.35
N PRO A 276 -0.93 -0.57 10.56
CA PRO A 276 -1.96 -0.48 9.52
C PRO A 276 -3.32 0.06 10.01
N ALA A 277 -3.69 -0.21 11.26
CA ALA A 277 -4.92 0.29 11.88
C ALA A 277 -4.93 1.82 12.09
N ASN A 278 -3.78 2.44 12.27
CA ASN A 278 -3.65 3.90 12.38
C ASN A 278 -3.65 4.59 11.00
N GLY A 279 -3.72 3.80 9.92
CA GLY A 279 -3.76 4.29 8.56
C GLY A 279 -2.39 4.66 7.96
N ASN A 280 -1.29 4.62 8.72
CA ASN A 280 0.03 5.03 8.23
C ASN A 280 0.74 4.00 7.31
N VAL A 281 0.09 2.89 7.00
CA VAL A 281 0.59 1.84 6.09
C VAL A 281 -0.31 1.71 4.87
N VAL A 282 0.31 1.73 3.70
CA VAL A 282 -0.31 1.44 2.41
C VAL A 282 0.23 0.12 1.89
N PHE A 283 -0.65 -0.74 1.40
CA PHE A 283 -0.30 -1.99 0.72
C PHE A 283 -0.56 -1.82 -0.76
N GLY A 284 0.41 -2.10 -1.63
CA GLY A 284 0.20 -1.98 -3.06
C GLY A 284 1.24 -2.64 -3.95
N SER A 285 0.99 -2.52 -5.25
CA SER A 285 1.98 -2.75 -6.28
C SER A 285 1.97 -1.56 -7.23
N ALA A 286 3.06 -0.79 -7.22
CA ALA A 286 3.24 0.33 -8.14
C ALA A 286 3.31 -0.14 -9.61
N LEU A 287 3.79 -1.36 -9.87
CA LEU A 287 3.91 -1.90 -11.23
C LEU A 287 2.54 -2.19 -11.85
N ASP A 288 1.63 -2.76 -11.05
CA ASP A 288 0.24 -3.01 -11.46
C ASP A 288 -0.69 -1.82 -11.16
N GLY A 289 -0.15 -0.71 -10.64
CA GLY A 289 -0.86 0.55 -10.45
C GLY A 289 -1.98 0.52 -9.41
N TRP A 290 -1.92 -0.40 -8.44
CA TRP A 290 -2.94 -0.50 -7.40
C TRP A 290 -2.37 -0.39 -5.99
N GLY A 291 -3.16 0.15 -5.08
CA GLY A 291 -2.79 0.30 -3.68
C GLY A 291 -3.98 0.66 -2.80
N PHE A 292 -3.95 0.21 -1.57
CA PHE A 292 -5.04 0.37 -0.63
C PHE A 292 -4.55 0.58 0.80
N THR A 293 -5.40 1.23 1.60
CA THR A 293 -5.32 1.25 3.06
C THR A 293 -6.44 0.40 3.64
N LEU A 294 -6.36 0.09 4.94
CA LEU A 294 -7.46 -0.64 5.60
C LEU A 294 -8.78 0.15 5.51
N LYS A 295 -8.71 1.47 5.60
CA LYS A 295 -9.83 2.40 5.44
C LYS A 295 -10.56 2.24 4.10
N THR A 296 -9.82 2.01 3.02
CA THR A 296 -10.39 1.77 1.69
C THR A 296 -11.33 0.56 1.70
N PHE A 297 -10.86 -0.58 2.23
CA PHE A 297 -11.69 -1.77 2.37
C PHE A 297 -12.75 -1.64 3.46
N ALA A 298 -12.46 -0.91 4.52
CA ALA A 298 -13.40 -0.73 5.62
C ALA A 298 -14.67 -0.01 5.16
N LYS A 299 -14.52 1.06 4.38
CA LYS A 299 -15.64 1.73 3.70
C LYS A 299 -16.41 0.80 2.76
N MET A 300 -15.73 -0.10 2.03
CA MET A 300 -16.40 -1.05 1.12
C MET A 300 -17.21 -2.14 1.83
N TYR A 301 -16.83 -2.51 3.06
CA TYR A 301 -17.45 -3.58 3.83
C TYR A 301 -18.37 -3.10 4.96
N GLN A 302 -18.30 -1.81 5.33
CA GLN A 302 -19.15 -1.20 6.35
C GLN A 302 -20.64 -1.50 6.12
N ASP A 303 -21.15 -1.17 4.93
CA ASP A 303 -22.56 -1.38 4.56
C ASP A 303 -22.96 -2.86 4.55
N LYS A 304 -21.99 -3.75 4.24
CA LYS A 304 -22.23 -5.20 4.12
C LYS A 304 -22.29 -5.90 5.46
N LEU A 305 -21.42 -5.49 6.38
CA LEU A 305 -21.28 -6.13 7.70
C LEU A 305 -22.16 -5.44 8.75
N GLY A 306 -22.54 -4.18 8.54
CA GLY A 306 -23.30 -3.38 9.50
C GLY A 306 -22.49 -3.04 10.75
N VAL A 307 -21.15 -3.01 10.62
CA VAL A 307 -20.19 -2.68 11.69
C VAL A 307 -19.68 -1.26 11.43
N PRO A 308 -19.53 -0.40 12.46
CA PRO A 308 -19.00 0.95 12.29
C PRO A 308 -17.56 0.93 11.74
N LEU A 309 -17.20 1.99 10.99
CA LEU A 309 -15.93 2.11 10.28
C LEU A 309 -14.73 1.94 11.23
N ASP A 310 -14.73 2.63 12.37
CA ASP A 310 -13.60 2.65 13.31
C ASP A 310 -13.32 1.26 13.89
N GLN A 311 -14.36 0.51 14.26
CA GLN A 311 -14.20 -0.86 14.74
C GLN A 311 -13.68 -1.78 13.64
N LEU A 312 -14.08 -1.53 12.40
CA LEU A 312 -13.62 -2.33 11.27
C LEU A 312 -12.17 -2.03 10.91
N GLU A 313 -11.74 -0.77 10.96
CA GLU A 313 -10.34 -0.39 10.73
C GLU A 313 -9.42 -1.02 11.78
N GLN A 314 -9.79 -0.94 13.07
CA GLN A 314 -9.02 -1.55 14.16
C GLN A 314 -9.05 -3.08 14.13
N GLY A 315 -10.20 -3.67 13.76
CA GLY A 315 -10.40 -5.12 13.73
C GLY A 315 -9.99 -5.79 12.41
N MET A 316 -9.63 -5.02 11.38
CA MET A 316 -9.19 -5.57 10.10
C MET A 316 -7.79 -6.16 10.17
N TRP A 317 -6.90 -5.56 10.96
CA TRP A 317 -5.52 -6.02 11.10
C TRP A 317 -5.29 -6.67 12.46
N GLY A 318 -4.66 -7.85 12.45
CA GLY A 318 -4.35 -8.63 13.64
C GLY A 318 -5.15 -9.94 13.70
N ASP A 319 -5.10 -10.59 14.88
CA ASP A 319 -5.79 -11.85 15.13
C ASP A 319 -7.29 -11.65 15.44
N TYR A 320 -7.99 -11.10 14.47
CA TYR A 320 -9.42 -10.81 14.53
C TYR A 320 -10.18 -11.62 13.49
N PHE A 321 -11.42 -11.99 13.82
CA PHE A 321 -12.34 -12.61 12.87
C PHE A 321 -13.75 -12.06 13.03
N TYR A 322 -14.52 -12.13 11.94
CA TYR A 322 -15.91 -11.72 11.94
C TYR A 322 -16.82 -12.87 12.41
N SER A 323 -17.65 -12.58 13.43
CA SER A 323 -18.63 -13.51 13.98
C SER A 323 -20.02 -13.22 13.38
N PRO A 324 -20.52 -14.00 12.39
CA PRO A 324 -21.79 -13.70 11.70
C PRO A 324 -23.03 -13.79 12.61
N LYS A 325 -22.91 -14.48 13.76
CA LYS A 325 -23.99 -14.59 14.76
C LYS A 325 -24.17 -13.29 15.55
N LYS A 326 -23.07 -12.61 15.88
CA LYS A 326 -23.08 -11.39 16.69
C LYS A 326 -22.95 -10.12 15.86
N LYS A 327 -22.59 -10.24 14.58
CA LYS A 327 -22.24 -9.13 13.68
C LYS A 327 -21.16 -8.22 14.29
N THR A 328 -20.23 -8.80 15.03
CA THR A 328 -19.11 -8.11 15.66
C THR A 328 -17.80 -8.77 15.30
N ILE A 329 -16.71 -8.01 15.44
CA ILE A 329 -15.34 -8.50 15.29
C ILE A 329 -14.88 -9.02 16.66
N GLU A 330 -14.40 -10.26 16.69
CA GLU A 330 -13.89 -10.91 17.91
C GLU A 330 -12.41 -11.26 17.74
N LYS A 331 -11.67 -11.27 18.86
CA LYS A 331 -10.27 -11.72 18.93
C LYS A 331 -10.17 -13.25 18.95
N GLY A 332 -9.02 -13.78 18.52
CA GLY A 332 -8.70 -15.21 18.59
C GLY A 332 -9.16 -15.98 17.35
N ALA A 333 -8.76 -15.52 16.16
CA ALA A 333 -9.05 -16.23 14.92
C ALA A 333 -8.27 -17.55 14.88
N TYR A 334 -6.96 -17.51 15.21
CA TYR A 334 -6.10 -18.69 15.21
C TYR A 334 -6.56 -19.75 16.21
N GLU A 335 -6.93 -19.35 17.44
CA GLU A 335 -7.43 -20.27 18.47
C GLU A 335 -8.69 -21.02 18.02
N LYS A 336 -9.54 -20.36 17.22
CA LYS A 336 -10.77 -20.93 16.67
C LYS A 336 -10.55 -21.63 15.32
N GLY A 337 -9.31 -21.76 14.87
CA GLY A 337 -8.95 -22.37 13.57
C GLY A 337 -9.51 -21.60 12.37
N ARG A 338 -9.69 -20.29 12.50
CA ARG A 338 -10.21 -19.41 11.45
C ARG A 338 -9.08 -18.55 10.89
N LYS A 339 -9.17 -18.23 9.60
CA LYS A 339 -8.29 -17.25 8.97
C LYS A 339 -8.55 -15.84 9.55
N PRO A 340 -7.55 -14.98 9.69
CA PRO A 340 -7.74 -13.57 10.06
C PRO A 340 -8.66 -12.83 9.10
N LEU A 341 -9.32 -11.77 9.59
CA LEU A 341 -10.28 -10.98 8.82
C LEU A 341 -9.65 -10.36 7.55
N PHE A 342 -8.43 -9.84 7.68
CA PHE A 342 -7.65 -9.31 6.55
C PHE A 342 -7.49 -10.33 5.42
N VAL A 343 -7.13 -11.57 5.77
CA VAL A 343 -6.92 -12.64 4.79
C VAL A 343 -8.23 -12.95 4.06
N GLN A 344 -9.33 -13.09 4.80
CA GLN A 344 -10.63 -13.47 4.23
C GLN A 344 -11.23 -12.40 3.32
N LEU A 345 -11.10 -11.12 3.68
CA LEU A 345 -11.78 -10.02 2.97
C LEU A 345 -10.91 -9.33 1.92
N VAL A 346 -9.59 -9.35 2.09
CA VAL A 346 -8.65 -8.61 1.24
C VAL A 346 -7.79 -9.56 0.43
N LEU A 347 -6.91 -10.33 1.10
CA LEU A 347 -5.90 -11.13 0.40
C LEU A 347 -6.50 -12.26 -0.43
N ASP A 348 -7.46 -13.03 0.10
CA ASP A 348 -8.10 -14.12 -0.66
C ASP A 348 -8.72 -13.58 -1.97
N ASN A 349 -9.26 -12.35 -1.98
CA ASN A 349 -9.82 -11.75 -3.20
C ASN A 349 -8.74 -11.35 -4.21
N LEU A 350 -7.63 -10.77 -3.74
CA LEU A 350 -6.50 -10.40 -4.60
C LEU A 350 -5.81 -11.64 -5.18
N TRP A 351 -5.60 -12.67 -4.37
CA TRP A 351 -5.02 -13.94 -4.81
C TRP A 351 -5.89 -14.60 -5.88
N ASN A 352 -7.21 -14.65 -5.68
CA ASN A 352 -8.13 -15.16 -6.69
C ASN A 352 -8.06 -14.41 -8.04
N ILE A 353 -7.71 -13.11 -8.04
CA ILE A 353 -7.53 -12.33 -9.27
C ILE A 353 -6.19 -12.67 -9.93
N TYR A 354 -5.12 -12.76 -9.14
CA TYR A 354 -3.78 -13.09 -9.64
C TYR A 354 -3.65 -14.55 -10.10
N ASP A 355 -4.38 -15.49 -9.50
CA ASP A 355 -4.44 -16.89 -9.94
C ASP A 355 -5.01 -17.05 -11.36
N LEU A 356 -5.73 -16.04 -11.88
CA LEU A 356 -6.21 -16.01 -13.26
C LEU A 356 -5.09 -15.75 -14.27
N VAL A 357 -3.94 -15.22 -13.84
CA VAL A 357 -2.74 -15.06 -14.69
C VAL A 357 -2.30 -16.43 -15.20
N ASP A 358 -2.26 -17.43 -14.31
CA ASP A 358 -1.80 -18.78 -14.62
C ASP A 358 -2.88 -19.61 -15.33
N ASN A 359 -4.12 -19.55 -14.85
CA ASN A 359 -5.21 -20.41 -15.34
C ASN A 359 -5.89 -19.90 -16.62
N ARG A 360 -5.59 -18.68 -17.09
CA ARG A 360 -6.11 -18.08 -18.34
C ARG A 360 -7.63 -18.21 -18.53
N ASP A 361 -8.41 -17.76 -17.55
CA ASP A 361 -9.88 -17.81 -17.61
C ASP A 361 -10.51 -16.41 -17.84
N PRO A 362 -10.71 -15.97 -19.10
CA PRO A 362 -11.27 -14.64 -19.39
C PRO A 362 -12.72 -14.49 -18.93
N ASP A 363 -13.50 -15.58 -18.89
CA ASP A 363 -14.89 -15.55 -18.43
C ASP A 363 -14.99 -15.31 -16.92
N LYS A 364 -14.07 -15.90 -16.13
CA LYS A 364 -13.98 -15.63 -14.70
C LYS A 364 -13.59 -14.18 -14.46
N LEU A 365 -12.60 -13.67 -15.19
CA LEU A 365 -12.19 -12.26 -15.11
C LEU A 365 -13.34 -11.31 -15.45
N LYS A 366 -14.10 -11.60 -16.51
CA LYS A 366 -15.30 -10.85 -16.87
C LYS A 366 -16.35 -10.88 -15.76
N SER A 367 -16.60 -12.05 -15.17
CA SER A 367 -17.55 -12.18 -14.06
C SER A 367 -17.12 -11.38 -12.82
N ILE A 368 -15.81 -11.27 -12.55
CA ILE A 368 -15.26 -10.47 -11.45
C ILE A 368 -15.38 -8.98 -11.78
N SER A 369 -15.02 -8.58 -13.00
CA SER A 369 -15.16 -7.22 -13.53
C SER A 369 -16.62 -6.72 -13.41
N GLU A 370 -17.60 -7.55 -13.78
CA GLU A 370 -19.03 -7.24 -13.62
C GLU A 370 -19.44 -7.12 -12.14
N LYS A 371 -18.92 -8.00 -11.27
CA LYS A 371 -19.19 -7.95 -9.82
C LYS A 371 -18.58 -6.72 -9.14
N LEU A 372 -17.41 -6.28 -9.59
CA LEU A 372 -16.76 -5.06 -9.11
C LEU A 372 -17.36 -3.79 -9.73
N GLY A 373 -18.26 -3.94 -10.70
CA GLY A 373 -18.93 -2.82 -11.38
C GLY A 373 -18.00 -2.04 -12.31
N ILE A 374 -16.91 -2.66 -12.78
CA ILE A 374 -15.89 -2.07 -13.63
C ILE A 374 -15.92 -2.81 -14.97
N PRO A 375 -16.73 -2.36 -15.95
CA PRO A 375 -16.87 -3.07 -17.21
C PRO A 375 -15.59 -2.99 -18.05
N GLN A 376 -14.96 -4.12 -18.34
CA GLN A 376 -13.84 -4.18 -19.30
C GLN A 376 -14.34 -4.48 -20.71
N THR A 377 -13.70 -3.86 -21.71
CA THR A 377 -14.05 -4.15 -23.10
C THR A 377 -13.55 -5.54 -23.50
N ALA A 378 -14.28 -6.20 -24.41
CA ALA A 378 -13.89 -7.53 -24.90
C ALA A 378 -12.53 -7.55 -25.62
N ARG A 379 -12.02 -6.39 -26.07
CA ARG A 379 -10.68 -6.25 -26.66
C ARG A 379 -9.60 -6.26 -25.60
N ASP A 380 -9.83 -5.56 -24.48
CA ASP A 380 -8.86 -5.51 -23.37
C ASP A 380 -8.67 -6.87 -22.71
N LEU A 381 -9.74 -7.68 -22.63
CA LEU A 381 -9.72 -9.03 -22.07
C LEU A 381 -8.94 -10.04 -22.93
N LYS A 382 -8.79 -9.80 -24.23
CA LYS A 382 -8.11 -10.71 -25.19
C LYS A 382 -6.68 -10.29 -25.50
N HIS A 383 -6.09 -9.42 -24.67
CA HIS A 383 -4.72 -8.99 -24.86
C HIS A 383 -3.74 -10.17 -24.79
N ALA A 384 -2.66 -10.12 -25.59
CA ALA A 384 -1.65 -11.19 -25.64
C ALA A 384 -1.00 -11.44 -24.26
N ASP A 385 -0.67 -10.35 -23.56
CA ASP A 385 -0.25 -10.37 -22.16
C ASP A 385 -1.45 -10.28 -21.22
N ILE A 386 -1.66 -11.31 -20.40
CA ILE A 386 -2.77 -11.42 -19.44
C ILE A 386 -2.61 -10.48 -18.25
N ARG A 387 -1.37 -10.08 -17.94
CA ARG A 387 -1.08 -9.11 -16.88
C ARG A 387 -1.72 -7.75 -17.16
N ILE A 388 -1.90 -7.37 -18.43
CA ILE A 388 -2.46 -6.06 -18.81
C ILE A 388 -3.94 -5.92 -18.43
N PRO A 389 -4.85 -6.84 -18.78
CA PRO A 389 -6.24 -6.76 -18.34
C PRO A 389 -6.40 -6.77 -16.81
N ILE A 390 -5.58 -7.56 -16.09
CA ILE A 390 -5.56 -7.57 -14.62
C ILE A 390 -5.06 -6.24 -14.07
N ARG A 391 -3.96 -5.71 -14.60
CA ARG A 391 -3.45 -4.38 -14.25
C ARG A 391 -4.51 -3.31 -14.45
N ASN A 392 -5.20 -3.31 -15.58
CA ASN A 392 -6.28 -2.36 -15.86
C ASN A 392 -7.48 -2.53 -14.92
N LEU A 393 -7.78 -3.76 -14.49
CA LEU A 393 -8.85 -4.03 -13.54
C LEU A 393 -8.47 -3.50 -12.15
N LEU A 394 -7.27 -3.84 -11.69
CA LEU A 394 -6.78 -3.49 -10.36
C LEU A 394 -6.52 -1.98 -10.22
N SER A 395 -5.96 -1.33 -11.24
CA SER A 395 -5.73 0.12 -11.21
C SER A 395 -7.03 0.92 -11.19
N GLN A 396 -8.11 0.40 -11.78
CA GLN A 396 -9.44 1.02 -11.70
C GLN A 396 -10.15 0.69 -10.38
N TRP A 397 -9.93 -0.52 -9.85
CA TRP A 397 -10.59 -0.96 -8.62
C TRP A 397 -9.99 -0.31 -7.37
N LEU A 398 -8.66 -0.27 -7.29
CA LEU A 398 -7.90 0.21 -6.14
C LEU A 398 -6.76 1.13 -6.61
N PRO A 399 -7.06 2.34 -7.13
CA PRO A 399 -6.03 3.27 -7.57
C PRO A 399 -5.06 3.62 -6.45
N ILE A 400 -3.77 3.37 -6.67
CA ILE A 400 -2.71 3.64 -5.67
C ILE A 400 -2.62 5.13 -5.33
N ASP A 401 -2.81 6.00 -6.31
CA ASP A 401 -2.77 7.45 -6.18
C ASP A 401 -3.81 7.97 -5.20
N SER A 402 -5.06 7.52 -5.32
CA SER A 402 -6.12 7.99 -4.43
C SER A 402 -5.89 7.56 -2.99
N SER A 403 -5.50 6.29 -2.78
CA SER A 403 -5.22 5.77 -1.43
C SER A 403 -4.02 6.46 -0.78
N LEU A 404 -2.95 6.71 -1.55
CA LEU A 404 -1.72 7.30 -1.05
C LEU A 404 -1.86 8.81 -0.82
N LEU A 405 -2.42 9.55 -1.78
CA LEU A 405 -2.60 11.00 -1.66
C LEU A 405 -3.61 11.35 -0.57
N ALA A 406 -4.72 10.61 -0.44
CA ALA A 406 -5.66 10.81 0.65
C ALA A 406 -5.03 10.58 2.04
N LEU A 407 -4.07 9.65 2.12
CA LEU A 407 -3.34 9.39 3.35
C LEU A 407 -2.32 10.49 3.66
N ILE A 408 -1.62 10.97 2.63
CA ILE A 408 -0.67 12.08 2.75
C ILE A 408 -1.37 13.33 3.26
N LEU A 409 -2.58 13.64 2.77
CA LEU A 409 -3.35 14.78 3.29
C LEU A 409 -3.75 14.65 4.76
N GLN A 410 -3.89 13.41 5.27
CA GLN A 410 -4.25 13.14 6.66
C GLN A 410 -3.03 13.19 7.61
N ILE A 411 -1.88 12.69 7.15
CA ILE A 411 -0.68 12.53 7.98
C ILE A 411 0.26 13.74 7.85
N VAL A 412 0.50 14.24 6.63
CA VAL A 412 1.48 15.29 6.39
C VAL A 412 0.87 16.65 6.72
N PRO A 413 1.51 17.44 7.61
CA PRO A 413 1.01 18.76 7.97
C PRO A 413 1.16 19.76 6.82
N ASN A 414 0.45 20.88 6.92
CA ASN A 414 0.70 22.01 6.02
C ASN A 414 2.06 22.68 6.36
N PRO A 415 2.69 23.36 5.39
CA PRO A 415 3.90 24.14 5.62
C PRO A 415 3.81 25.19 6.75
N ARG A 416 2.60 25.60 7.14
CA ARG A 416 2.41 26.53 8.27
C ARG A 416 2.54 25.88 9.64
N GLN A 417 2.37 24.56 9.72
CA GLN A 417 2.50 23.78 10.95
C GLN A 417 3.90 23.17 11.10
N ILE A 418 4.91 23.74 10.45
CA ILE A 418 6.30 23.30 10.62
C ILE A 418 6.69 23.40 12.10
N PRO A 419 7.26 22.33 12.69
CA PRO A 419 7.69 22.38 14.07
C PRO A 419 8.85 23.36 14.23
N GLU A 420 8.86 24.11 15.33
CA GLU A 420 9.86 25.15 15.62
C GLU A 420 11.30 24.63 15.52
N SER A 421 11.53 23.42 16.02
CA SER A 421 12.84 22.76 15.93
C SER A 421 13.32 22.48 14.50
N LYS A 422 12.40 22.35 13.53
CA LYS A 422 12.75 22.17 12.12
C LYS A 422 13.08 23.52 11.49
N ALA A 423 12.32 24.58 11.81
CA ALA A 423 12.63 25.94 11.37
C ALA A 423 14.03 26.39 11.85
N GLU A 424 14.41 26.06 13.09
CA GLU A 424 15.76 26.32 13.61
C GLU A 424 16.85 25.56 12.85
N LYS A 425 16.62 24.27 12.57
CA LYS A 425 17.55 23.43 11.80
C LYS A 425 17.74 23.89 10.35
N LEU A 426 16.74 24.55 9.76
CA LEU A 426 16.85 25.11 8.41
C LEU A 426 17.73 26.37 8.38
N LEU A 427 17.71 27.17 9.46
CA LEU A 427 18.46 28.42 9.56
C LEU A 427 19.90 28.22 10.05
N CYS A 428 20.14 27.22 10.90
CA CYS A 428 21.42 27.01 11.55
C CYS A 428 22.16 25.78 11.03
N SER A 429 23.49 25.88 11.01
CA SER A 429 24.34 24.69 10.88
C SER A 429 24.19 23.83 12.14
N ARG A 430 24.30 22.50 11.99
CA ARG A 430 24.11 21.52 13.09
C ARG A 430 25.08 21.69 14.27
N MET A 431 26.08 22.57 14.17
CA MET A 431 27.13 22.74 15.18
C MET A 431 26.90 23.91 16.16
N GLU A 432 25.99 24.84 15.85
CA GLU A 432 25.79 26.04 16.67
C GLU A 432 24.35 26.15 17.14
N ASP A 433 24.17 26.54 18.40
CA ASP A 433 22.85 26.78 18.97
C ASP A 433 22.20 28.02 18.33
N PHE A 434 20.93 27.93 17.95
CA PHE A 434 20.18 29.02 17.32
C PHE A 434 20.27 30.36 18.10
N ARG A 435 20.43 30.28 19.42
CA ARG A 435 20.50 31.44 20.33
C ARG A 435 21.77 32.27 20.19
N THR A 436 22.85 31.71 19.64
CA THR A 436 24.11 32.45 19.43
C THR A 436 24.04 33.37 18.20
N PHE A 437 23.08 33.14 17.30
CA PHE A 437 22.93 33.92 16.08
C PHE A 437 22.40 35.34 16.36
N PRO A 438 22.72 36.32 15.50
CA PRO A 438 22.26 37.70 15.64
C PRO A 438 20.73 37.81 15.75
N ALA A 439 20.26 38.83 16.47
CA ALA A 439 18.82 39.09 16.65
C ALA A 439 18.06 39.23 15.31
N GLN A 440 18.74 39.70 14.24
CA GLN A 440 18.18 39.76 12.89
C GLN A 440 17.84 38.37 12.34
N THR A 441 18.74 37.40 12.50
CA THR A 441 18.51 35.99 12.11
C THR A 441 17.42 35.35 12.96
N GLN A 442 17.34 35.72 14.23
CA GLN A 442 16.27 35.27 15.13
C GLN A 442 14.90 35.77 14.70
N ALA A 443 14.80 36.98 14.13
CA ALA A 443 13.56 37.50 13.57
C ALA A 443 13.09 36.69 12.35
N LEU A 444 14.01 36.24 11.48
CA LEU A 444 13.68 35.45 10.29
C LEU A 444 12.99 34.12 10.62
N LYS A 445 13.24 33.54 11.81
CA LYS A 445 12.54 32.35 12.27
C LYS A 445 11.03 32.57 12.38
N GLN A 446 10.60 33.75 12.85
CA GLN A 446 9.17 34.06 12.94
C GLN A 446 8.53 34.19 11.56
N ASP A 447 9.29 34.66 10.56
CA ASP A 447 8.83 34.76 9.18
C ASP A 447 8.64 33.36 8.57
N ILE A 448 9.58 32.43 8.80
CA ILE A 448 9.47 31.03 8.37
C ILE A 448 8.24 30.35 8.98
N LEU A 449 8.02 30.54 10.29
CA LEU A 449 6.88 29.93 10.99
C LEU A 449 5.52 30.47 10.50
N LYS A 450 5.44 31.76 10.17
CA LYS A 450 4.20 32.36 9.65
C LYS A 450 3.90 31.90 8.22
N CYS A 451 4.95 31.62 7.43
CA CYS A 451 4.89 31.18 6.04
C CYS A 451 3.94 32.06 5.21
N ASP A 452 4.16 33.39 5.26
CA ASP A 452 3.33 34.37 4.56
C ASP A 452 3.94 34.74 3.20
N SER A 453 3.11 34.69 2.15
CA SER A 453 3.46 35.11 0.80
C SER A 453 3.68 36.62 0.65
N ALA A 454 3.12 37.44 1.55
CA ALA A 454 3.23 38.89 1.51
C ALA A 454 4.41 39.45 2.32
N ALA A 455 5.25 38.59 2.90
CA ALA A 455 6.39 39.01 3.70
C ALA A 455 7.42 39.78 2.83
N PRO A 456 8.06 40.84 3.35
CA PRO A 456 9.05 41.62 2.61
C PRO A 456 10.38 40.87 2.42
N ASN A 457 10.65 39.86 3.26
CA ASN A 457 11.88 39.10 3.25
C ASN A 457 11.73 37.84 2.38
N LEU A 458 12.53 37.74 1.32
CA LEU A 458 12.63 36.52 0.51
C LEU A 458 13.80 35.66 1.01
N ILE A 459 13.48 34.53 1.64
CA ILE A 459 14.47 33.52 2.05
C ILE A 459 14.42 32.37 1.05
N VAL A 460 15.55 32.05 0.43
CA VAL A 460 15.68 30.93 -0.49
C VAL A 460 16.60 29.90 0.12
N PHE A 461 16.10 28.67 0.28
CA PHE A 461 16.90 27.50 0.62
C PHE A 461 17.37 26.88 -0.70
N ILE A 462 18.69 26.75 -0.87
CA ILE A 462 19.33 26.23 -2.07
C ILE A 462 19.79 24.79 -1.83
#